data_AF-A0A924MZA6-F1
#
_entry.id   AF-A0A924MZA6-F1
#
_cell.length_a   1.000
_cell.length_b   1.000
_cell.length_c   1.000
_cell.angle_alpha   90.00
_cell.angle_beta   90.00
_cell.angle_gamma   90.00
#
_symmetry.space_group_name_H-M   'P 1'
#
loop_
_entity.id
_entity.type
_entity.pdbx_description
1 polymer ?
#
loop_
_entity_poly.entity_id
_entity_poly.type
_entity_poly.pdbx_seq_one_letter_code
_entity_poly.pdbx_strand_id
1 'polypeptide(L)' 'ITQEQLDAVALEINNRPRKTLDFQTPAEVFERAVAMTG' A
#
# COMPACT_ATOMS: atom_id res chain seq x y z
N ILE A 1 -9.07 23.63 17.90
CA ILE A 1 -8.27 23.19 16.73
C ILE A 1 -7.50 24.42 16.26
N THR A 2 -6.17 24.42 16.38
CA THR A 2 -5.26 25.48 15.92
C THR A 2 -4.58 25.07 14.61
N GLN A 3 -3.91 26.01 13.94
CA GLN A 3 -3.13 25.70 12.74
C GLN A 3 -1.99 24.73 13.05
N GLU A 4 -1.29 24.88 14.19
CA GLU A 4 -0.21 23.94 14.55
C GLU A 4 -0.74 22.52 14.76
N GLN A 5 -1.96 22.37 15.27
CA GLN A 5 -2.60 21.07 15.42
C GLN A 5 -2.90 20.41 14.06
N LEU A 6 -3.35 21.20 13.08
CA LEU A 6 -3.59 20.69 11.72
C LEU A 6 -2.28 20.34 11.01
N ASP A 7 -1.25 21.15 11.18
CA ASP A 7 0.08 20.91 10.60
C ASP A 7 0.73 19.65 11.18
N ALA A 8 0.58 19.41 12.49
CA ALA A 8 1.05 18.20 13.14
C ALA A 8 0.37 16.93 12.57
N VAL A 9 -0.95 16.97 12.39
CA VAL A 9 -1.72 15.86 11.78
C VAL A 9 -1.29 15.63 10.33
N ALA A 10 -1.12 16.70 9.55
CA ALA A 10 -0.65 16.59 8.17
C ALA A 10 0.75 15.99 8.09
N LEU A 11 1.66 16.41 8.98
CA LEU A 11 3.03 15.89 9.04
C LEU A 11 3.05 14.39 9.36
N GLU A 12 2.25 13.95 10.33
CA GLU A 12 2.13 12.55 10.71
C GLU A 12 1.60 11.70 9.53
N ILE A 13 0.48 12.11 8.92
CA ILE A 13 -0.16 11.37 7.83
C ILE A 13 0.76 11.24 6.62
N ASN A 14 1.49 12.30 6.30
CA ASN A 14 2.35 12.36 5.12
C ASN A 14 3.67 11.59 5.28
N ASN A 15 4.20 11.52 6.51
CA ASN A 15 5.48 10.86 6.78
C ASN A 15 5.35 9.44 7.32
N ARG A 16 4.15 8.98 7.67
CA ARG A 16 3.98 7.59 8.09
C ARG A 16 4.40 6.62 6.97
N PRO A 17 4.99 5.46 7.29
CA PRO A 17 5.27 4.42 6.32
C PRO A 17 4.02 4.06 5.51
N ARG A 18 4.10 4.13 4.18
CA ARG A 18 3.00 3.72 3.30
C ARG A 18 2.96 2.21 3.25
N LYS A 19 1.83 1.61 3.66
CA LYS A 19 1.56 0.21 3.37
C LYS A 19 1.26 0.08 1.88
N THR A 20 2.11 -0.59 1.14
CA THR A 20 1.81 -1.00 -0.24
C THR A 20 0.81 -2.15 -0.19
N LEU A 21 -0.15 -2.16 -1.12
CA LEU A 21 -0.97 -3.34 -1.33
C LEU A 21 -0.09 -4.38 -2.03
N ASP A 22 -0.15 -5.64 -1.61
CA ASP A 22 0.49 -6.76 -2.31
C ASP A 22 -0.29 -7.08 -3.60
N PHE A 23 -0.47 -6.07 -4.45
CA PHE A 23 -1.22 -6.20 -5.70
C PHE A 23 -0.49 -7.15 -6.62
N GLN A 24 -1.20 -8.20 -7.04
CA GLN A 24 -0.73 -9.13 -8.06
C GLN A 24 -1.43 -8.76 -9.37
N THR A 25 -0.65 -8.64 -10.44
CA THR A 25 -1.18 -8.51 -11.79
C THR A 25 -1.89 -9.80 -12.21
N PRO A 26 -2.86 -9.73 -13.13
CA PRO A 26 -3.53 -10.92 -13.66
C PRO A 26 -2.54 -11.97 -14.22
N ALA A 27 -1.44 -11.52 -14.83
CA ALA A 27 -0.40 -12.40 -15.35
C ALA A 27 0.31 -13.18 -14.23
N GLU A 28 0.71 -12.51 -13.14
CA GLU A 28 1.37 -13.17 -12.00
C GLU A 28 0.45 -14.21 -11.32
N VAL A 29 -0.85 -13.91 -11.23
CA VAL A 29 -1.83 -14.87 -10.71
C VAL A 29 -1.98 -16.08 -11.64
N PHE A 30 -2.03 -15.85 -12.94
CA PHE A 30 -2.14 -16.91 -13.96
C PHE A 30 -0.92 -17.82 -13.94
N GLU A 31 0.30 -17.26 -13.98
CA GLU A 31 1.55 -18.02 -13.93
C GLU A 31 1.64 -18.89 -12.67
N ARG A 32 1.29 -18.33 -11.50
CA ARG A 32 1.25 -19.10 -10.25
C ARG A 32 0.24 -20.25 -10.33
N ALA A 33 -0.95 -20.01 -10.88
CA ALA A 33 -1.99 -21.03 -10.98
C ALA A 33 -1.57 -22.19 -11.90
N VAL A 34 -0.93 -21.89 -13.03
CA VAL A 34 -0.42 -22.91 -13.96
C VAL A 34 0.75 -23.69 -13.36
N ALA A 35 1.69 -23.01 -12.69
CA ALA A 35 2.83 -23.65 -12.04
C ALA A 35 2.44 -24.67 -10.96
N MET A 36 1.25 -24.57 -10.37
CA MET A 36 0.73 -25.53 -9.37
C MET A 36 0.12 -26.80 -9.99
N THR A 37 0.02 -26.88 -11.31
CA THR A 37 -0.64 -27.98 -12.04
C THR A 37 0.31 -28.79 -12.94
N GLY A 38 1.61 -28.48 -12.90
CA GLY A 38 2.67 -29.18 -13.64
C GLY A 38 3.32 -30.31 -12.85
#